data_AF-A0A1I6D8N2-F1
#
_entry.id   AF-A0A1I6D8N2-F1
#
_cell.length_a   1.000
_cell.length_b   1.000
_cell.length_c   1.000
_cell.angle_alpha   90.00
_cell.angle_beta   90.00
_cell.angle_gamma   90.00
#
_symmetry.space_group_name_H-M   'P 1'
#
loop_
_entity.id
_entity.type
_entity.pdbx_description
1 polymer ?
#
loop_
_entity_poly.entity_id
_entity_poly.type
_entity_poly.pdbx_seq_one_letter_code
_entity_poly.pdbx_strand_id
1 'polypeptide(L)'
;MSLELFGYKSVREKIDREKQWMKNNFADCPVQYHPEAAWRDNAVICRLSLLKQYCDTFGIYQILNKEFNDALAWEIKQLALSPVLEVGAGRGDLAAALRARGIEVTAVDNYSEFSAGAGGSNDCRPLNMDFREALEQYQPRLVLCSWMPEGQDWTRDFREAESVKAYILIGEEEKNIWFEFTGWRSRILKGPNKWSLCRLDHGVDFDKPELWWRHSKIILYERIE
;
A
#
# COMPACT_ATOMS: atom_id res chain seq x y z
N MET A 1 -17.11 12.40 -16.77
CA MET A 1 -17.63 11.54 -15.69
C MET A 1 -17.35 12.06 -14.26
N SER A 2 -16.38 12.95 -14.00
CA SER A 2 -16.13 13.43 -12.62
C SER A 2 -17.07 14.53 -12.12
N LEU A 3 -17.72 15.31 -13.00
CA LEU A 3 -18.62 16.40 -12.59
C LEU A 3 -19.85 15.87 -11.84
N GLU A 4 -20.53 14.88 -12.41
CA GLU A 4 -21.78 14.32 -11.85
C GLU A 4 -21.55 13.56 -10.55
N LEU A 5 -20.43 12.82 -10.44
CA LEU A 5 -20.08 12.07 -9.23
C LEU A 5 -19.99 12.96 -7.99
N PHE A 6 -19.53 14.20 -8.17
CA PHE A 6 -19.36 15.19 -7.10
C PHE A 6 -20.41 16.31 -7.14
N GLY A 7 -21.46 16.16 -7.95
CA GLY A 7 -22.57 17.11 -8.02
C GLY A 7 -22.21 18.49 -8.57
N TYR A 8 -21.11 18.63 -9.32
CA TYR A 8 -20.69 19.91 -9.89
C TYR A 8 -21.54 20.28 -11.11
N LYS A 9 -22.02 21.53 -11.13
CA LYS A 9 -22.87 22.06 -12.21
C LYS A 9 -22.07 22.58 -13.40
N SER A 10 -20.77 22.80 -13.22
CA SER A 10 -19.88 23.27 -14.29
C SER A 10 -18.41 22.88 -14.04
N VAL A 11 -17.61 22.88 -15.12
CA VAL A 11 -16.15 22.70 -15.03
C VAL A 11 -15.49 23.78 -14.17
N ARG A 12 -15.98 25.02 -14.25
CA ARG A 12 -15.45 26.15 -13.46
C ARG A 12 -15.65 25.91 -11.97
N GLU A 13 -16.85 25.51 -11.56
CA GLU A 13 -17.16 25.19 -10.17
C GLU A 13 -16.25 24.06 -9.63
N LYS A 14 -16.06 23.00 -10.43
CA LYS A 14 -15.12 21.92 -10.08
C LYS A 14 -13.72 22.44 -9.84
N ILE A 15 -13.17 23.24 -10.76
CA ILE A 15 -11.81 23.80 -10.66
C ILE A 15 -11.68 24.69 -9.42
N ASP A 16 -12.66 25.55 -9.15
CA ASP A 16 -12.63 26.44 -7.99
C ASP A 16 -12.65 25.65 -6.67
N ARG A 17 -13.41 24.54 -6.62
CA ARG A 17 -13.42 23.63 -5.46
C ARG A 17 -12.11 22.87 -5.29
N GLU A 18 -11.56 22.32 -6.37
CA GLU A 18 -10.27 21.64 -6.35
C GLU A 18 -9.14 22.56 -5.89
N LYS A 19 -9.14 23.84 -6.30
CA LYS A 19 -8.21 24.85 -5.77
C LYS A 19 -8.39 25.11 -4.28
N GLN A 20 -9.63 25.15 -3.79
CA GLN A 20 -9.90 25.30 -2.36
C GLN A 20 -9.38 24.10 -1.56
N TRP A 21 -9.60 22.88 -2.05
CA TRP A 21 -9.07 21.67 -1.43
C TRP A 21 -7.54 21.68 -1.36
N MET A 22 -6.86 22.07 -2.44
CA MET A 22 -5.40 22.22 -2.40
C MET A 22 -4.95 23.26 -1.36
N LYS A 23 -5.69 24.36 -1.20
CA LYS A 23 -5.33 25.44 -0.27
C LYS A 23 -5.47 25.04 1.20
N ASN A 24 -6.38 24.13 1.51
CA ASN A 24 -6.66 23.69 2.88
C ASN A 24 -6.27 22.23 3.15
N ASN A 25 -5.38 21.66 2.33
CA ASN A 25 -4.92 20.28 2.46
C ASN A 25 -6.08 19.27 2.52
N PHE A 26 -7.10 19.47 1.67
CA PHE A 26 -8.26 18.61 1.50
C PHE A 26 -9.14 18.47 2.76
N ALA A 27 -9.05 19.40 3.72
CA ALA A 27 -9.78 19.33 4.98
C ALA A 27 -11.31 19.32 4.81
N ASP A 28 -11.84 19.92 3.74
CA ASP A 28 -13.27 19.92 3.37
C ASP A 28 -13.54 19.09 2.10
N CYS A 29 -12.64 18.18 1.73
CA CYS A 29 -12.91 17.19 0.70
C CYS A 29 -14.01 16.22 1.20
N PRO A 30 -15.09 15.99 0.44
CA PRO A 30 -16.17 15.09 0.85
C PRO A 30 -15.76 13.62 0.83
N VAL A 31 -14.64 13.30 0.16
CA VAL A 31 -14.09 11.95 0.12
C VAL A 31 -12.99 11.83 1.16
N GLN A 32 -13.10 10.83 2.02
CA GLN A 32 -12.17 10.57 3.11
C GLN A 32 -11.68 9.13 3.02
N TYR A 33 -10.37 8.96 2.96
CA TYR A 33 -9.73 7.65 3.00
C TYR A 33 -9.88 6.99 4.38
N HIS A 34 -10.26 5.71 4.37
CA HIS A 34 -10.22 4.89 5.56
C HIS A 34 -9.77 3.46 5.20
N PRO A 35 -8.71 2.90 5.82
CA PRO A 35 -8.11 1.63 5.39
C PRO A 35 -9.06 0.43 5.49
N GLU A 36 -10.07 0.50 6.36
CA GLU A 36 -11.10 -0.55 6.53
C GLU A 36 -12.44 -0.24 5.84
N ALA A 37 -12.53 0.84 5.05
CA ALA A 37 -13.72 1.06 4.22
C ALA A 37 -13.82 -0.01 3.13
N ALA A 38 -15.03 -0.22 2.61
CA ALA A 38 -15.24 -1.11 1.47
C ALA A 38 -14.46 -0.59 0.26
N TRP A 39 -14.04 -1.50 -0.62
CA TRP A 39 -13.27 -1.17 -1.82
C TRP A 39 -13.94 -0.06 -2.63
N ARG A 40 -15.27 -0.13 -2.80
CA ARG A 40 -16.04 0.85 -3.57
C ARG A 40 -15.97 2.25 -2.97
N ASP A 41 -15.94 2.37 -1.65
CA ASP A 41 -15.90 3.65 -0.96
C ASP A 41 -14.55 4.34 -1.17
N ASN A 42 -13.45 3.59 -1.05
CA ASN A 42 -12.11 4.12 -1.32
C ASN A 42 -11.82 4.29 -2.83
N ALA A 43 -12.43 3.49 -3.71
CA ALA A 43 -12.29 3.64 -5.15
C ALA A 43 -12.83 4.99 -5.67
N VAL A 44 -13.70 5.67 -4.92
CA VAL A 44 -14.14 7.04 -5.21
C VAL A 44 -12.96 8.02 -5.20
N ILE A 45 -11.95 7.81 -4.35
CA ILE A 45 -10.74 8.65 -4.27
C ILE A 45 -10.01 8.65 -5.62
N CYS A 46 -9.93 7.48 -6.28
CA CYS A 46 -9.32 7.30 -7.60
C CYS A 46 -10.03 8.06 -8.75
N ARG A 47 -11.20 8.66 -8.47
CA ARG A 47 -11.92 9.54 -9.42
C ARG A 47 -11.69 11.02 -9.17
N LEU A 48 -10.94 11.39 -8.14
CA LEU A 48 -10.45 12.75 -7.95
C LEU A 48 -9.47 13.09 -9.08
N SER A 49 -9.64 14.26 -9.70
CA SER A 49 -8.62 14.72 -10.65
C SER A 49 -7.33 15.18 -9.96
N LEU A 50 -7.41 15.39 -8.64
CA LEU A 50 -6.29 15.67 -7.75
C LEU A 50 -5.85 14.45 -6.93
N LEU A 51 -6.10 13.22 -7.41
CA LEU A 51 -5.77 11.98 -6.68
C LEU A 51 -4.34 12.00 -6.12
N LYS A 52 -3.35 12.26 -6.98
CA LYS A 52 -1.95 12.22 -6.59
C LYS A 52 -1.67 13.24 -5.48
N GLN A 53 -2.17 14.46 -5.61
CA GLN A 53 -2.00 15.51 -4.60
C GLN A 53 -2.70 15.16 -3.28
N TYR A 54 -3.89 14.57 -3.34
CA TYR A 54 -4.61 14.08 -2.17
C TYR A 54 -3.77 13.02 -1.44
N CYS A 55 -3.32 12.01 -2.17
CA CYS A 55 -2.49 10.94 -1.66
C CYS A 55 -1.15 11.44 -1.09
N ASP A 56 -0.46 12.33 -1.79
CA ASP A 56 0.81 12.90 -1.32
C ASP A 56 0.60 13.73 -0.03
N THR A 57 -0.52 14.45 0.09
CA THR A 57 -0.86 15.22 1.31
C THR A 57 -0.99 14.32 2.55
N PHE A 58 -1.53 13.11 2.38
CA PHE A 58 -1.79 12.18 3.48
C PHE A 58 -0.74 11.06 3.61
N GLY A 59 0.27 11.04 2.74
CA GLY A 59 1.29 9.99 2.68
C GLY A 59 0.73 8.63 2.24
N ILE A 60 -0.28 8.61 1.36
CA ILE A 60 -0.95 7.39 0.89
C ILE A 60 -0.33 6.95 -0.43
N TYR A 61 0.36 5.81 -0.43
CA TYR A 61 0.89 5.22 -1.66
C TYR A 61 -0.01 4.07 -2.14
N GLN A 62 -0.28 3.13 -1.23
CA GLN A 62 -1.32 2.12 -1.39
C GLN A 62 -2.61 2.63 -0.74
N ILE A 63 -3.71 2.61 -1.49
CA ILE A 63 -5.04 2.91 -0.96
C ILE A 63 -5.63 1.59 -0.47
N LEU A 64 -5.48 1.33 0.84
CA LEU A 64 -6.00 0.11 1.46
C LEU A 64 -7.53 0.09 1.40
N ASN A 65 -8.12 -1.08 1.52
CA ASN A 65 -9.55 -1.30 1.66
C ASN A 65 -9.78 -2.66 2.29
N LYS A 66 -10.97 -2.88 2.83
CA LYS A 66 -11.30 -4.09 3.58
C LYS A 66 -11.03 -5.37 2.75
N GLU A 67 -11.44 -5.40 1.50
CA GLU A 67 -11.32 -6.57 0.61
C GLU A 67 -9.87 -6.87 0.25
N PHE A 68 -9.07 -5.84 -0.01
CA PHE A 68 -7.62 -5.95 -0.19
C PHE A 68 -6.95 -6.53 1.06
N ASN A 69 -7.25 -5.95 2.22
CA ASN A 69 -6.66 -6.35 3.49
C ASN A 69 -7.06 -7.79 3.86
N ASP A 70 -8.33 -8.16 3.64
CA ASP A 70 -8.84 -9.53 3.86
C ASP A 70 -8.13 -10.53 2.95
N ALA A 71 -8.01 -10.21 1.65
CA ALA A 71 -7.35 -11.08 0.69
C ALA A 71 -5.85 -11.24 0.98
N LEU A 72 -5.17 -10.17 1.38
CA LEU A 72 -3.74 -10.21 1.71
C LEU A 72 -3.49 -11.00 2.99
N ALA A 73 -4.29 -10.77 4.04
CA ALA A 73 -4.20 -11.55 5.27
C ALA A 73 -4.49 -13.04 5.02
N TRP A 74 -5.42 -13.36 4.11
CA TRP A 74 -5.67 -14.75 3.72
C TRP A 74 -4.43 -15.39 3.09
N GLU A 75 -3.80 -14.72 2.11
CA GLU A 75 -2.56 -15.22 1.47
C GLU A 75 -1.44 -15.41 2.52
N ILE A 76 -1.24 -14.44 3.42
CA ILE A 76 -0.23 -14.52 4.48
C ILE A 76 -0.49 -15.73 5.40
N LYS A 77 -1.75 -15.98 5.77
CA LYS A 77 -2.12 -17.17 6.59
C LYS A 77 -1.83 -18.47 5.86
N GLN A 78 -2.06 -18.54 4.54
CA GLN A 78 -1.77 -19.75 3.77
C GLN A 78 -0.27 -20.06 3.70
N LEU A 79 0.59 -19.03 3.72
CA LEU A 79 2.04 -19.24 3.75
C LEU A 79 2.51 -19.87 5.06
N ALA A 80 1.80 -19.65 6.17
CA ALA A 80 2.17 -20.14 7.49
C ALA A 80 3.64 -19.82 7.88
N LEU A 81 4.13 -18.65 7.45
CA LEU A 81 5.46 -18.16 7.74
C LEU A 81 5.41 -17.10 8.85
N SER A 82 6.12 -17.35 9.94
CA SER A 82 6.28 -16.44 11.07
C SER A 82 7.72 -16.53 11.61
N PRO A 83 8.36 -15.44 12.04
CA PRO A 83 7.80 -14.09 12.21
C PRO A 83 7.53 -13.34 10.89
N VAL A 84 6.57 -12.42 10.91
CA VAL A 84 6.27 -11.51 9.79
C VAL A 84 6.82 -10.12 10.11
N LEU A 85 7.60 -9.56 9.19
CA LEU A 85 8.15 -8.22 9.27
C LEU A 85 7.62 -7.36 8.12
N GLU A 86 7.02 -6.21 8.43
CA GLU A 86 6.77 -5.15 7.46
C GLU A 86 7.88 -4.11 7.53
N VAL A 87 8.49 -3.81 6.38
CA VAL A 87 9.57 -2.82 6.24
C VAL A 87 9.12 -1.65 5.37
N GLY A 88 9.52 -0.44 5.74
CA GLY A 88 9.00 0.78 5.10
C GLY A 88 7.52 0.97 5.39
N ALA A 89 7.09 0.64 6.62
CA ALA A 89 5.67 0.59 7.00
C ALA A 89 4.99 1.98 7.05
N GLY A 90 5.76 3.06 6.91
CA GLY A 90 5.32 4.44 6.97
C GLY A 90 4.52 4.75 8.23
N ARG A 91 3.21 4.93 8.08
CA ARG A 91 2.28 5.22 9.19
C ARG A 91 1.80 3.97 9.95
N GLY A 92 2.06 2.78 9.40
CA GLY A 92 1.63 1.50 9.98
C GLY A 92 0.19 1.09 9.65
N ASP A 93 -0.46 1.73 8.67
CA ASP A 93 -1.85 1.43 8.32
C ASP A 93 -2.03 -0.03 7.86
N LEU A 94 -1.09 -0.55 7.07
CA LEU A 94 -1.10 -1.95 6.62
C LEU A 94 -0.86 -2.91 7.79
N ALA A 95 0.16 -2.65 8.61
CA ALA A 95 0.40 -3.41 9.84
C ALA A 95 -0.85 -3.49 10.72
N ALA A 96 -1.51 -2.35 10.95
CA ALA A 96 -2.71 -2.27 11.77
C ALA A 96 -3.86 -3.11 11.16
N ALA A 97 -4.10 -2.99 9.85
CA ALA A 97 -5.09 -3.78 9.14
C ALA A 97 -4.81 -5.30 9.21
N LEU A 98 -3.55 -5.71 9.11
CA LEU A 98 -3.14 -7.11 9.21
C LEU A 98 -3.28 -7.64 10.65
N ARG A 99 -2.89 -6.85 11.66
CA ARG A 99 -3.07 -7.21 13.09
C ARG A 99 -4.55 -7.38 13.44
N ALA A 100 -5.42 -6.50 12.93
CA ALA A 100 -6.87 -6.63 13.10
C ALA A 100 -7.43 -7.95 12.52
N ARG A 101 -6.69 -8.60 11.61
CA ARG A 101 -7.00 -9.91 11.02
C ARG A 101 -6.27 -11.07 11.67
N GLY A 102 -5.60 -10.84 12.81
CA GLY A 102 -4.88 -11.85 13.58
C GLY A 102 -3.52 -12.23 12.98
N ILE A 103 -2.90 -11.37 12.18
CA ILE A 103 -1.51 -11.53 11.76
C ILE A 103 -0.60 -10.84 12.77
N GLU A 104 0.29 -11.60 13.40
CA GLU A 104 1.36 -11.03 14.20
C GLU A 104 2.44 -10.48 13.27
N VAL A 105 2.41 -9.16 13.05
CA VAL A 105 3.37 -8.43 12.22
C VAL A 105 4.12 -7.40 13.05
N THR A 106 5.45 -7.45 13.00
CA THR A 106 6.34 -6.38 13.44
C THR A 106 6.48 -5.40 12.29
N ALA A 107 6.31 -4.09 12.55
CA ALA A 107 6.40 -3.07 11.52
C ALA A 107 7.51 -2.09 11.86
N VAL A 108 8.39 -1.80 10.90
CA VAL A 108 9.51 -0.86 11.04
C VAL A 108 9.49 0.18 9.93
N ASP A 109 9.90 1.40 10.29
CA ASP A 109 10.10 2.51 9.36
C ASP A 109 11.14 3.48 9.94
N ASN A 110 12.06 4.00 9.13
CA ASN A 110 13.09 4.95 9.60
C ASN A 110 12.64 6.42 9.47
N TYR A 111 11.42 6.66 8.98
CA TYR A 111 10.77 7.94 8.77
C TYR A 111 11.53 8.91 7.86
N SER A 112 12.46 8.43 7.02
CA SER A 112 13.25 9.30 6.13
C SER A 112 12.41 9.99 5.05
N GLU A 113 11.29 9.40 4.66
CA GLU A 113 10.36 9.92 3.64
C GLU A 113 9.24 10.80 4.23
N PHE A 114 9.10 10.88 5.57
CA PHE A 114 8.09 11.71 6.20
C PHE A 114 8.60 13.13 6.46
N SER A 115 7.96 14.11 5.82
CA SER A 115 8.02 15.49 6.27
C SER A 115 7.15 15.66 7.53
N ALA A 116 7.71 16.30 8.56
CA ALA A 116 7.11 16.42 9.89
C ALA A 116 5.62 16.83 9.85
N GLY A 117 4.72 16.00 10.41
CA GLY A 117 3.35 16.45 10.70
C GLY A 117 2.21 15.43 10.69
N ALA A 118 2.37 14.20 10.17
CA ALA A 118 1.27 13.24 10.12
C ALA A 118 1.16 12.44 11.44
N GLY A 119 0.45 12.99 12.42
CA GLY A 119 0.12 12.33 13.68
C GLY A 119 -0.84 11.15 13.48
N GLY A 120 -0.34 9.93 13.69
CA GLY A 120 -1.14 8.75 14.01
C GLY A 120 -1.13 8.49 15.52
N SER A 121 -2.15 7.80 16.05
CA SER A 121 -2.17 7.33 17.44
C SER A 121 -0.95 6.43 17.72
N ASN A 122 -0.31 6.61 18.88
CA ASN A 122 0.94 5.92 19.26
C ASN A 122 0.88 4.39 19.15
N ASP A 123 -0.29 3.76 19.34
CA ASP A 123 -0.41 2.30 19.45
C ASP A 123 -0.22 1.52 18.14
N CYS A 124 -0.30 2.19 16.98
CA CYS A 124 -0.13 1.55 15.66
C CYS A 124 1.15 1.96 14.93
N ARG A 125 1.97 2.81 15.56
CA ARG A 125 3.13 3.41 14.92
C ARG A 125 4.26 2.38 14.73
N PRO A 126 4.86 2.27 13.52
CA PRO A 126 6.02 1.41 13.30
C PRO A 126 7.20 1.76 14.22
N LEU A 127 8.00 0.77 14.58
CA LEU A 127 9.23 0.98 15.33
C LEU A 127 10.20 1.79 14.46
N ASN A 128 10.82 2.82 15.05
CA ASN A 128 11.84 3.60 14.36
C ASN A 128 13.15 2.81 14.25
N MET A 129 13.38 2.18 13.11
CA MET A 129 14.48 1.23 12.90
C MET A 129 14.78 1.08 11.40
N ASP A 130 16.06 0.90 11.05
CA ASP A 130 16.42 0.55 9.67
C ASP A 130 15.98 -0.89 9.35
N PHE A 131 15.54 -1.13 8.12
CA PHE A 131 15.04 -2.45 7.78
C PHE A 131 16.11 -3.54 7.85
N ARG A 132 17.40 -3.22 7.66
CA ARG A 132 18.50 -4.20 7.77
C ARG A 132 18.71 -4.63 9.21
N GLU A 133 18.72 -3.67 10.12
CA GLU A 133 18.75 -3.94 11.56
C GLU A 133 17.56 -4.83 11.98
N ALA A 134 16.37 -4.56 11.41
CA ALA A 134 15.17 -5.36 11.67
C ALA A 134 15.27 -6.79 11.11
N LEU A 135 15.87 -6.98 9.92
CA LEU A 135 16.13 -8.32 9.37
C LEU A 135 17.05 -9.12 10.30
N GLU A 136 18.13 -8.49 10.77
CA GLU A 136 19.09 -9.12 11.69
C GLU A 136 18.47 -9.44 13.05
N GLN A 137 17.72 -8.49 13.63
CA GLN A 137 17.15 -8.63 14.97
C GLN A 137 15.99 -9.62 15.02
N TYR A 138 15.05 -9.54 14.07
CA TYR A 138 13.81 -10.32 14.13
C TYR A 138 13.88 -11.64 13.36
N GLN A 139 14.89 -11.82 12.50
CA GLN A 139 15.07 -13.01 11.66
C GLN A 139 13.74 -13.49 11.03
N PRO A 140 13.02 -12.61 10.31
CA PRO A 140 11.67 -12.91 9.84
C PRO A 140 11.69 -14.03 8.80
N ARG A 141 10.62 -14.83 8.79
CA ARG A 141 10.41 -15.82 7.72
C ARG A 141 9.66 -15.23 6.53
N LEU A 142 8.85 -14.20 6.76
CA LEU A 142 8.11 -13.46 5.76
C LEU A 142 8.38 -11.96 5.90
N VAL A 143 8.79 -11.31 4.82
CA VAL A 143 8.93 -9.86 4.74
C VAL A 143 7.81 -9.27 3.87
N LEU A 144 7.21 -8.17 4.31
CA LEU A 144 6.26 -7.36 3.56
C LEU A 144 6.89 -6.00 3.26
N CYS A 145 6.79 -5.53 2.04
CA CYS A 145 7.19 -4.16 1.68
C CYS A 145 6.11 -3.55 0.79
N SER A 146 5.46 -2.49 1.27
CA SER A 146 4.50 -1.72 0.49
C SER A 146 5.12 -0.40 0.08
N TRP A 147 5.34 -0.25 -1.23
CA TRP A 147 5.95 0.91 -1.85
C TRP A 147 7.37 1.18 -1.37
N MET A 148 8.29 0.31 -1.80
CA MET A 148 9.72 0.54 -1.65
C MET A 148 10.12 1.94 -2.20
N PRO A 149 11.05 2.65 -1.55
CA PRO A 149 11.53 3.94 -2.03
C PRO A 149 12.02 3.88 -3.46
N GLU A 150 11.81 4.98 -4.19
CA GLU A 150 12.15 5.06 -5.60
C GLU A 150 13.66 4.89 -5.84
N GLY A 151 14.01 4.09 -6.84
CA GLY A 151 15.40 3.83 -7.20
C GLY A 151 16.16 2.91 -6.25
N GLN A 152 15.50 2.36 -5.22
CA GLN A 152 16.12 1.43 -4.28
C GLN A 152 15.71 -0.01 -4.58
N ASP A 153 16.62 -0.95 -4.31
CA ASP A 153 16.36 -2.39 -4.30
C ASP A 153 16.72 -2.99 -2.94
N TRP A 154 15.75 -3.07 -2.05
CA TRP A 154 15.88 -3.74 -0.75
C TRP A 154 15.71 -5.26 -0.85
N THR A 155 15.24 -5.76 -1.99
CA THR A 155 14.95 -7.19 -2.17
C THR A 155 16.23 -8.02 -2.14
N ARG A 156 17.38 -7.43 -2.48
CA ARG A 156 18.69 -8.04 -2.33
C ARG A 156 18.96 -8.46 -0.88
N ASP A 157 18.79 -7.54 0.07
CA ASP A 157 18.97 -7.81 1.50
C ASP A 157 17.98 -8.90 1.97
N PHE A 158 16.73 -8.88 1.49
CA PHE A 158 15.75 -9.94 1.82
C PHE A 158 16.21 -11.31 1.32
N ARG A 159 16.79 -11.37 0.13
CA ARG A 159 17.28 -12.62 -0.47
C ARG A 159 18.55 -13.15 0.21
N GLU A 160 19.42 -12.26 0.65
CA GLU A 160 20.67 -12.58 1.35
C GLU A 160 20.41 -13.04 2.79
N ALA A 161 19.33 -12.58 3.44
CA ALA A 161 18.94 -13.03 4.77
C ALA A 161 18.45 -14.50 4.77
N GLU A 162 19.20 -15.39 5.44
CA GLU A 162 18.91 -16.85 5.46
C GLU A 162 17.55 -17.21 6.09
N SER A 163 17.11 -16.43 7.07
CA SER A 163 15.83 -16.59 7.76
C SER A 163 14.63 -16.36 6.85
N VAL A 164 14.76 -15.44 5.89
CA VAL A 164 13.68 -15.08 4.96
C VAL A 164 13.43 -16.22 3.99
N LYS A 165 12.21 -16.76 4.05
CA LYS A 165 11.71 -17.82 3.16
C LYS A 165 10.81 -17.29 2.06
N ALA A 166 10.14 -16.17 2.33
CA ALA A 166 9.37 -15.47 1.33
C ALA A 166 9.34 -13.96 1.60
N TYR A 167 9.03 -13.18 0.57
CA TYR A 167 8.68 -11.78 0.72
C TYR A 167 7.55 -11.38 -0.24
N ILE A 168 6.69 -10.47 0.20
CA ILE A 168 5.61 -9.88 -0.61
C ILE A 168 5.95 -8.43 -0.87
N LEU A 169 5.97 -8.07 -2.15
CA LEU A 169 6.10 -6.69 -2.59
C LEU A 169 4.76 -6.18 -3.08
N ILE A 170 4.38 -4.99 -2.62
CA ILE A 170 3.23 -4.23 -3.09
C ILE A 170 3.82 -2.94 -3.69
N GLY A 171 3.63 -2.69 -4.97
CA GLY A 171 4.23 -1.52 -5.59
C GLY A 171 3.87 -1.37 -7.06
N GLU A 172 4.50 -0.42 -7.73
CA GLU A 172 4.16 -0.07 -9.11
C GLU A 172 4.52 -1.17 -10.13
N GLU A 173 3.61 -1.47 -11.06
CA GLU A 173 3.78 -2.50 -12.11
C GLU A 173 5.01 -2.23 -13.00
N GLU A 174 5.27 -0.97 -13.33
CA GLU A 174 6.29 -0.58 -14.32
C GLU A 174 7.72 -0.51 -13.76
N LYS A 175 7.89 -0.68 -12.44
CA LYS A 175 9.24 -0.67 -11.85
C LYS A 175 9.93 -2.00 -12.13
N ASN A 176 11.11 -1.94 -12.73
CA ASN A 176 12.02 -3.05 -13.08
C ASN A 176 12.55 -3.83 -11.86
N ILE A 177 11.73 -4.16 -10.86
CA ILE A 177 12.09 -4.99 -9.70
C ILE A 177 11.46 -6.38 -9.77
N TRP A 178 10.74 -6.68 -10.86
CA TRP A 178 10.00 -7.91 -11.07
C TRP A 178 10.81 -8.98 -11.83
N PHE A 179 12.06 -9.21 -11.41
CA PHE A 179 12.92 -10.22 -12.04
C PHE A 179 12.72 -11.62 -11.43
N GLU A 180 12.99 -12.65 -12.22
CA GLU A 180 13.30 -13.97 -11.70
C GLU A 180 14.71 -13.93 -11.09
N PHE A 181 14.84 -14.39 -9.85
CA PHE A 181 16.12 -14.46 -9.16
C PHE A 181 16.51 -15.92 -8.98
N THR A 182 17.77 -16.27 -9.24
CA THR A 182 18.26 -17.63 -9.00
C THR A 182 17.96 -18.07 -7.57
N GLY A 183 17.33 -19.24 -7.42
CA GLY A 183 16.92 -19.76 -6.10
C GLY A 183 15.64 -19.15 -5.53
N TRP A 184 14.90 -18.38 -6.32
CA TRP A 184 13.61 -17.80 -5.94
C TRP A 184 12.61 -17.97 -7.06
N ARG A 185 11.35 -18.23 -6.71
CA ARG A 185 10.21 -18.21 -7.63
C ARG A 185 9.29 -17.04 -7.31
N SER A 186 8.69 -16.46 -8.32
CA SER A 186 7.73 -15.37 -8.16
C SER A 186 6.32 -15.77 -8.62
N ARG A 187 5.28 -15.24 -7.97
CA ARG A 187 3.90 -15.32 -8.46
C ARG A 187 3.06 -14.12 -8.05
N ILE A 188 2.15 -13.72 -8.94
CA ILE A 188 1.15 -12.68 -8.65
C ILE A 188 0.10 -13.23 -7.68
N LEU A 189 -0.15 -12.50 -6.60
CA LEU A 189 -1.22 -12.81 -5.64
C LEU A 189 -2.56 -12.31 -6.16
N LYS A 190 -3.28 -13.15 -6.91
CA LYS A 190 -4.52 -12.77 -7.63
C LYS A 190 -5.59 -12.15 -6.72
N GLY A 191 -5.73 -12.67 -5.48
CA GLY A 191 -6.71 -12.16 -4.51
C GLY A 191 -6.49 -10.69 -4.16
N PRO A 192 -5.35 -10.34 -3.54
CA PRO A 192 -5.00 -8.95 -3.25
C PRO A 192 -4.98 -8.06 -4.50
N ASN A 193 -4.41 -8.53 -5.62
CA ASN A 193 -4.37 -7.73 -6.86
C ASN A 193 -5.75 -7.32 -7.32
N LYS A 194 -6.77 -8.19 -7.20
CA LYS A 194 -8.15 -7.87 -7.59
C LYS A 194 -8.65 -6.57 -6.94
N TRP A 195 -8.29 -6.33 -5.69
CA TRP A 195 -8.79 -5.22 -4.87
C TRP A 195 -7.78 -4.10 -4.67
N SER A 196 -6.62 -4.17 -5.34
CA SER A 196 -5.57 -3.17 -5.19
C SER A 196 -6.00 -1.81 -5.75
N LEU A 197 -5.69 -0.76 -5.01
CA LEU A 197 -5.83 0.64 -5.41
C LEU A 197 -4.57 1.39 -4.97
N CYS A 198 -4.09 2.33 -5.75
CA CYS A 198 -2.95 3.17 -5.42
C CYS A 198 -3.10 4.59 -5.94
N ARG A 199 -2.18 5.46 -5.51
CA ARG A 199 -2.17 6.89 -5.87
C ARG A 199 -2.01 7.21 -7.36
N LEU A 200 -1.75 6.19 -8.19
CA LEU A 200 -1.61 6.31 -9.65
C LEU A 200 -2.86 5.82 -10.39
N ASP A 201 -3.81 5.20 -9.69
CA ASP A 201 -5.00 4.62 -10.31
C ASP A 201 -6.03 5.70 -10.66
N HIS A 202 -6.21 5.95 -11.96
CA HIS A 202 -7.20 6.87 -12.47
C HIS A 202 -8.34 6.13 -13.19
N GLY A 203 -9.57 6.59 -12.96
CA GLY A 203 -10.71 6.15 -13.78
C GLY A 203 -11.23 4.73 -13.47
N VAL A 204 -11.10 4.29 -12.22
CA VAL A 204 -11.58 2.98 -11.74
C VAL A 204 -13.07 2.76 -12.11
N ASP A 205 -13.34 1.61 -12.74
CA ASP A 205 -14.68 1.14 -13.06
C ASP A 205 -15.29 0.43 -11.84
N PHE A 206 -16.40 0.98 -11.33
CA PHE A 206 -17.08 0.45 -10.13
C PHE A 206 -17.95 -0.76 -10.42
N ASP A 207 -18.37 -0.93 -11.67
CA ASP A 207 -19.28 -1.99 -12.08
C ASP A 207 -18.50 -3.22 -12.57
N LYS A 208 -17.24 -3.02 -12.99
CA LYS A 208 -16.32 -4.07 -13.44
C LYS A 208 -14.96 -3.94 -12.77
N PRO A 209 -14.87 -4.17 -11.45
CA PRO A 209 -13.62 -4.05 -10.68
C PRO A 209 -12.52 -4.99 -11.20
N GLU A 210 -12.85 -6.02 -11.96
CA GLU A 210 -11.89 -6.92 -12.61
C GLU A 210 -11.30 -6.38 -13.92
N LEU A 211 -11.98 -5.47 -14.64
CA LEU A 211 -11.65 -5.06 -16.01
C LEU A 211 -10.91 -3.72 -16.13
N TRP A 212 -10.08 -3.36 -15.15
CA TRP A 212 -9.33 -2.10 -15.21
C TRP A 212 -7.82 -2.30 -15.01
N TRP A 213 -7.05 -1.40 -15.61
CA TRP A 213 -5.59 -1.37 -15.57
C TRP A 213 -5.12 -0.84 -14.22
N ARG A 214 -4.49 -1.71 -13.43
CA ARG A 214 -4.00 -1.39 -12.08
C ARG A 214 -2.56 -0.97 -12.18
N HIS A 215 -2.20 0.15 -11.57
CA HIS A 215 -0.81 0.59 -11.53
C HIS A 215 -0.03 -0.10 -10.42
N SER A 216 -0.71 -0.75 -9.47
CA SER A 216 -0.09 -1.53 -8.40
C SER A 216 -0.16 -3.03 -8.66
N LYS A 217 0.90 -3.75 -8.28
CA LYS A 217 1.00 -5.21 -8.26
C LYS A 217 1.38 -5.70 -6.88
N ILE A 218 0.88 -6.90 -6.57
CA ILE A 218 1.22 -7.65 -5.38
C ILE A 218 1.83 -8.97 -5.79
N ILE A 219 3.11 -9.15 -5.51
CA ILE A 219 3.88 -10.31 -5.94
C ILE A 219 4.50 -10.96 -4.72
N LEU A 220 4.34 -12.28 -4.64
CA LEU A 220 5.02 -13.12 -3.69
C LEU A 220 6.28 -13.69 -4.34
N TYR A 221 7.38 -13.62 -3.61
CA TYR A 221 8.63 -14.29 -3.90
C TYR A 221 8.88 -15.34 -2.83
N GLU A 222 9.18 -16.57 -3.26
CA GLU A 222 9.48 -17.69 -2.36
C GLU A 222 10.85 -18.25 -2.70
N ARG A 223 11.65 -18.54 -1.67
CA ARG A 223 12.91 -19.24 -1.83
C ARG A 223 12.63 -20.68 -2.29
N ILE A 224 13.37 -21.14 -3.29
CA ILE A 224 13.34 -22.52 -3.76
C ILE A 224 14.25 -23.33 -2.84
N GLU A 225 13.68 -24.28 -2.12
CA GLU A 225 14.42 -25.26 -1.29
C GLU A 225 15.02 -26.37 -2.15
#